data_AF-A0A0M3HJH7-F1
#
_entry.id   AF-A0A0M3HJH7-F1
#
_cell.length_a   1.000
_cell.length_b   1.000
_cell.length_c   1.000
_cell.angle_alpha   90.00
_cell.angle_beta   90.00
_cell.angle_gamma   90.00
#
_symmetry.space_group_name_H-M   'P 1'
#
loop_
_entity.id
_entity.type
_entity.pdbx_description
1 polymer ?
#
loop_
_entity_poly.entity_id
_entity_poly.type
_entity_poly.pdbx_seq_one_letter_code
_entity_poly.pdbx_strand_id
1 'polypeptide(L)' 'MIESLNEAISQSSLSTEAKDAFNHLDEIASDQSQTFGDEMQKIASYMQSLPDETRQEMHEFAVNTIKSAIHNDN' A
#
# COMPACT_ATOMS: atom_id res chain seq x y z
N MET A 1 4.30 8.82 9.80
CA MET A 1 4.62 7.62 9.00
C MET A 1 3.62 7.42 7.86
N ILE A 2 2.29 7.53 8.10
CA ILE A 2 1.27 7.36 7.03
C ILE A 2 1.30 8.51 6.00
N GLU A 3 1.44 9.78 6.43
CA GLU A 3 1.52 10.92 5.50
C GLU A 3 2.69 10.81 4.51
N SER A 4 3.86 10.37 4.99
CA SER A 4 5.05 10.16 4.16
C SER A 4 4.86 9.07 3.11
N LEU A 5 4.00 8.08 3.38
CA LEU A 5 3.69 7.01 2.44
C LEU A 5 2.74 7.52 1.34
N ASN A 6 1.70 8.26 1.70
CA ASN A 6 0.76 8.84 0.73
C ASN A 6 1.41 9.87 -0.19
N GLU A 7 2.34 10.68 0.34
CA GLU A 7 3.16 11.57 -0.49
C GLU A 7 4.07 10.78 -1.44
N ALA A 8 4.73 9.73 -0.93
CA ALA A 8 5.59 8.87 -1.75
C ALA A 8 4.80 8.15 -2.86
N ILE A 9 3.59 7.67 -2.56
CA ILE A 9 2.67 7.05 -3.54
C ILE A 9 2.24 8.09 -4.58
N SER A 10 1.86 9.30 -4.14
CA SER A 10 1.46 10.37 -5.07
C SER A 10 2.57 10.76 -6.04
N GLN A 11 3.80 10.89 -5.53
CA GLN A 11 4.99 11.24 -6.33
C GLN A 11 5.61 10.05 -7.08
N SER A 12 5.16 8.82 -6.81
CA SER A 12 5.68 7.64 -7.47
C SER A 12 5.25 7.55 -8.94
N SER A 13 6.02 6.76 -9.70
CA SER A 13 5.69 6.33 -11.06
C SER A 13 4.68 5.18 -11.12
N LEU A 14 4.01 4.86 -10.01
CA LEU A 14 2.96 3.83 -9.99
C LEU A 14 1.86 4.14 -10.99
N SER A 15 1.26 3.10 -11.55
CA SER A 15 0.02 3.20 -12.32
C SER A 15 -1.11 3.82 -11.51
N THR A 16 -2.11 4.38 -12.20
CA THR A 16 -3.32 4.90 -11.55
C THR A 16 -4.01 3.79 -10.74
N GLU A 17 -4.08 2.58 -11.28
CA GLU A 17 -4.66 1.42 -10.58
C GLU A 17 -3.91 1.07 -9.29
N ALA A 18 -2.57 1.11 -9.30
CA ALA A 18 -1.80 0.85 -8.09
C ALA A 18 -1.96 1.96 -7.04
N LYS A 19 -2.06 3.23 -7.47
CA LYS A 19 -2.33 4.36 -6.56
C LYS A 19 -3.72 4.26 -5.92
N ASP A 20 -4.74 3.95 -6.73
CA ASP A 20 -6.10 3.71 -6.23
C ASP A 20 -6.14 2.51 -5.28
N ALA A 21 -5.38 1.45 -5.58
CA ALA A 21 -5.27 0.30 -4.70
C ALA A 21 -4.65 0.63 -3.34
N PHE A 22 -3.61 1.46 -3.31
CA PHE A 22 -3.06 1.94 -2.02
C PHE A 22 -4.06 2.79 -1.23
N ASN A 23 -4.80 3.67 -1.90
CA ASN A 23 -5.85 4.46 -1.23
C ASN A 23 -6.93 3.57 -0.63
N HIS A 24 -7.38 2.55 -1.37
CA HIS A 24 -8.41 1.63 -0.87
C HIS A 24 -7.91 0.79 0.31
N LEU A 25 -6.63 0.40 0.30
CA LEU A 25 -6.01 -0.28 1.45
C LEU A 25 -5.93 0.64 2.68
N ASP A 26 -5.63 1.92 2.50
CA ASP A 26 -5.62 2.93 3.56
C ASP A 26 -7.03 3.14 4.14
N GLU A 27 -8.07 3.14 3.30
CA GLU A 27 -9.47 3.18 3.74
C GLU A 27 -9.86 1.95 4.56
N ILE A 28 -9.43 0.74 4.14
CA ILE A 28 -9.68 -0.49 4.90
C ILE A 28 -8.96 -0.44 6.26
N ALA A 29 -7.70 -0.01 6.29
CA ALA A 29 -6.90 0.08 7.52
C ALA A 29 -7.32 1.24 8.45
N SER A 30 -7.95 2.28 7.90
CA SER A 30 -8.46 3.41 8.70
C SER A 30 -9.83 3.14 9.31
N ASP A 31 -10.48 2.01 8.98
CA ASP A 31 -11.78 1.66 9.55
C ASP A 31 -11.64 1.11 10.98
N GLN A 32 -11.72 2.03 11.94
CA GLN A 32 -11.64 1.72 13.38
C GLN A 32 -12.81 0.88 13.91
N SER A 33 -13.85 0.61 13.10
CA SER A 33 -14.97 -0.24 13.51
C SER A 33 -14.68 -1.74 13.41
N GLN A 34 -13.58 -2.11 12.73
CA GLN A 34 -13.23 -3.49 12.44
C GLN A 34 -12.19 -4.04 13.42
N THR A 35 -12.19 -5.36 13.62
CA THR A 35 -11.08 -6.00 14.32
C THR A 35 -9.88 -6.16 13.39
N PHE A 36 -8.67 -6.23 13.95
CA PHE A 36 -7.44 -6.46 13.16
C PHE A 36 -7.53 -7.71 12.27
N GLY A 37 -8.25 -8.76 12.70
CA GLY A 37 -8.48 -9.95 11.89
C GLY A 37 -9.35 -9.68 10.66
N ASP A 38 -10.42 -8.91 10.83
CA ASP A 38 -11.32 -8.52 9.74
C ASP A 38 -10.64 -7.58 8.75
N GLU A 39 -9.86 -6.62 9.25
CA GLU A 39 -9.04 -5.70 8.47
C GLU A 39 -8.07 -6.47 7.57
N MET A 40 -7.26 -7.36 8.15
CA MET A 40 -6.30 -8.17 7.41
C MET A 40 -6.97 -9.08 6.39
N GLN A 41 -8.15 -9.62 6.70
CA GLN A 41 -8.92 -10.43 5.76
C GLN A 41 -9.42 -9.61 4.56
N LYS A 42 -9.88 -8.38 4.79
CA LYS A 42 -10.31 -7.46 3.72
C LYS A 42 -9.13 -7.00 2.87
N ILE A 43 -8.01 -6.64 3.50
CA ILE A 43 -6.76 -6.30 2.80
C ILE A 43 -6.32 -7.45 1.90
N ALA A 44 -6.27 -8.68 2.44
CA ALA A 44 -5.86 -9.85 1.67
C ALA A 44 -6.82 -10.15 0.51
N SER A 45 -8.13 -10.07 0.75
CA SER A 45 -9.15 -10.30 -0.28
C SER A 45 -9.07 -9.25 -1.39
N TYR A 46 -8.88 -7.99 -1.02
CA TYR A 46 -8.72 -6.89 -1.97
C TYR A 46 -7.45 -7.07 -2.80
N MET A 47 -6.31 -7.35 -2.17
CA MET A 47 -5.06 -7.64 -2.86
C MET A 47 -5.19 -8.80 -3.85
N GLN A 48 -5.91 -9.87 -3.49
CA GLN A 48 -6.16 -11.00 -4.40
C GLN A 48 -7.06 -10.64 -5.59
N SER A 49 -7.92 -9.63 -5.45
CA SER A 49 -8.80 -9.15 -6.53
C SER A 49 -8.08 -8.25 -7.54
N LEU A 50 -6.92 -7.70 -7.17
CA LEU A 50 -6.14 -6.84 -8.05
C LEU A 50 -5.44 -7.65 -9.16
N PRO A 51 -5.26 -7.06 -10.36
CA PRO A 51 -4.43 -7.64 -11.41
C PRO A 51 -3.01 -7.93 -10.91
N ASP A 52 -2.39 -8.99 -11.46
CA ASP A 52 -1.03 -9.40 -11.08
C ASP A 52 -0.01 -8.27 -11.26
N GLU A 53 -0.12 -7.50 -12.35
CA GLU A 53 0.74 -6.34 -12.64
C GLU A 53 0.62 -5.26 -11.56
N THR A 54 -0.61 -4.91 -11.17
CA THR A 54 -0.87 -3.94 -10.10
C THR A 54 -0.28 -4.41 -8.77
N ARG A 55 -0.47 -5.68 -8.40
CA ARG A 55 0.13 -6.23 -7.17
C ARG A 55 1.66 -6.18 -7.21
N GLN A 56 2.25 -6.47 -8.36
CA GLN A 56 3.70 -6.46 -8.52
C GLN A 56 4.25 -5.04 -8.36
N GLU A 57 3.64 -4.04 -9.01
CA GLU A 57 4.02 -2.64 -8.84
C GLU A 57 3.95 -2.19 -7.38
N MET A 58 2.85 -2.51 -6.69
CA MET A 58 2.67 -2.18 -5.28
C MET A 58 3.74 -2.85 -4.41
N HIS A 59 4.06 -4.12 -4.67
CA HIS A 59 5.10 -4.85 -3.94
C HIS A 59 6.49 -4.24 -4.19
N GLU A 60 6.85 -3.94 -5.42
CA GLU A 60 8.13 -3.30 -5.77
C GLU A 60 8.26 -1.93 -5.11
N PHE A 61 7.20 -1.13 -5.13
CA PHE A 61 7.17 0.16 -4.46
C PHE A 61 7.33 0.02 -2.94
N ALA A 62 6.58 -0.88 -2.30
CA ALA A 62 6.68 -1.10 -0.85
C ALA A 62 8.10 -1.56 -0.45
N VAL A 63 8.69 -2.50 -1.19
CA VAL A 63 10.06 -2.98 -0.95
C VAL A 63 11.08 -1.86 -1.14
N ASN A 64 10.95 -1.04 -2.20
CA ASN A 64 11.87 0.06 -2.46
C ASN A 64 11.76 1.16 -1.39
N THR A 65 10.54 1.49 -0.96
CA THR A 65 10.30 2.46 0.12
C THR A 65 10.91 1.98 1.44
N ILE A 66 10.72 0.71 1.80
CA ILE A 66 11.35 0.11 3.00
C ILE A 66 12.88 0.11 2.88
N LYS A 67 13.43 -0.28 1.73
CA LYS A 67 14.88 -0.28 1.50
C LYS A 67 15.48 1.12 1.60
N SER A 68 14.82 2.12 1.02
CA SER A 68 15.25 3.52 1.09
C SER A 68 15.17 4.04 2.53
N ALA A 69 14.13 3.70 3.28
CA ALA A 69 14.01 4.08 4.69
C ALA A 69 15.10 3.43 5.57
N ILE A 70 15.52 2.19 5.28
CA ILE A 70 16.59 1.50 6.03
C ILE A 70 17.99 2.01 5.64
N HIS A 71 18.22 2.39 4.38
CA HIS A 71 19.54 2.85 3.92
C HIS A 71 19.82 4.34 4.16
N ASN A 72 18.80 5.16 4.44
CA ASN A 72 18.96 6.60 4.64
C ASN A 72 19.36 6.99 6.08
N ASP A 73 19.75 6.03 6.93
CA ASP A 73 20.16 6.21 8.32
C ASP A 73 21.70 6.11 8.51
N ASN A 74 22.50 6.40 7.47
CA ASN A 74 23.98 6.38 7.55
C ASN A 74 24.64 7.61 6.90
#